data_AF-A0ABC8BS73-F1
#
_entry.id   AF-A0ABC8BS73-F1
#
_cell.length_a   1.000
_cell.length_b   1.000
_cell.length_c   1.000
_cell.angle_alpha   90.00
_cell.angle_beta   90.00
_cell.angle_gamma   90.00
#
_symmetry.space_group_name_H-M   'P 1'
#
loop_
_entity.id
_entity.type
_entity.pdbx_description
1 polymer ?
#
loop_
_entity_poly.entity_id
_entity_poly.type
_entity_poly.pdbx_seq_one_letter_code
_entity_poly.pdbx_strand_id
1 'polypeptide(L)'
;MNRCSNLEVLTVVGCDAAIDLADVIMIERLRSLNVRDSGLNSLDALAERPWTTTLSCYIPRNCITDVTPLTRIPRLQNADLTGNPLSEHSYRKVVPALREQGTRVLISDELEWKLTRHLHEQGVPVSCYKKKDAFALCRPGMKLTEFPDFGHVEIQEKEVESLLHGNPESALRFFPDVLESAPGSAHRSP
;
A
#
# COMPACT_ATOMS: atom_id res chain seq x y z
N MET A 1 0.12 17.43 -15.62
CA MET A 1 -1.17 18.14 -15.39
C MET A 1 -0.99 19.62 -14.94
N ASN A 2 -0.72 20.60 -15.83
CA ASN A 2 -0.39 22.00 -15.43
C ASN A 2 -1.58 22.92 -15.04
N ARG A 3 -2.73 22.40 -14.59
CA ARG A 3 -3.95 23.23 -14.36
C ARG A 3 -4.55 23.14 -12.96
N CYS A 4 -3.97 22.36 -12.05
CA CYS A 4 -4.49 22.15 -10.70
C CYS A 4 -3.79 23.03 -9.65
N SER A 5 -3.57 24.32 -9.94
CA SER A 5 -2.78 25.24 -9.11
C SER A 5 -3.35 25.51 -7.71
N ASN A 6 -4.61 25.15 -7.47
CA ASN A 6 -5.28 25.29 -6.17
C ASN A 6 -5.66 23.95 -5.54
N LEU A 7 -5.24 22.81 -6.11
CA LEU A 7 -5.58 21.52 -5.53
C LEU A 7 -4.79 21.33 -4.22
N GLU A 8 -5.51 21.15 -3.12
CA GLU A 8 -4.91 20.91 -1.81
C GLU A 8 -5.03 19.45 -1.37
N VAL A 9 -6.02 18.72 -1.90
CA VAL A 9 -6.31 17.33 -1.55
C VAL A 9 -6.37 16.51 -2.83
N LEU A 10 -5.54 15.48 -2.91
CA LEU A 10 -5.62 14.46 -3.95
C LEU A 10 -6.04 13.15 -3.32
N THR A 11 -7.08 12.53 -3.88
CA THR A 11 -7.55 11.21 -3.47
C THR A 11 -7.59 10.29 -4.67
N VAL A 12 -6.93 9.14 -4.54
CA VAL A 12 -6.87 8.06 -5.51
C VAL A 12 -7.16 6.76 -4.75
N VAL A 13 -8.12 5.98 -5.23
CA VAL A 13 -8.54 4.73 -4.58
C VAL A 13 -8.69 3.68 -5.68
N GLY A 14 -8.18 2.47 -5.43
CA GLY A 14 -8.32 1.36 -6.36
C GLY A 14 -7.78 1.63 -7.76
N CYS A 15 -6.73 2.43 -7.90
CA CYS A 15 -6.14 2.74 -9.20
C CYS A 15 -4.86 1.94 -9.45
N ASP A 16 -4.37 1.98 -10.67
CA ASP A 16 -3.59 0.85 -11.18
C ASP A 16 -2.69 1.17 -12.38
N ALA A 17 -3.08 2.22 -13.12
CA ALA A 17 -2.09 3.05 -13.80
C ALA A 17 -1.14 3.52 -12.71
N ALA A 18 0.13 3.06 -12.78
CA ALA A 18 1.19 3.43 -11.85
C ALA A 18 1.00 4.91 -11.50
N ILE A 19 0.55 5.16 -10.27
CA ILE A 19 0.25 6.54 -9.85
C ILE A 19 1.60 7.23 -9.89
N ASP A 20 1.82 7.96 -10.98
CA ASP A 20 3.07 8.64 -11.19
C ASP A 20 3.02 9.87 -10.29
N LEU A 21 3.68 9.74 -9.15
CA LEU A 21 3.80 10.82 -8.19
C LEU A 21 4.60 12.00 -8.78
N ALA A 22 5.24 11.87 -9.96
CA ALA A 22 5.83 12.98 -10.70
C ALA A 22 4.80 14.06 -11.08
N ASP A 23 3.56 13.69 -11.39
CA ASP A 23 2.50 14.69 -11.61
C ASP A 23 2.02 15.32 -10.28
N VAL A 24 2.09 14.56 -9.18
CA VAL A 24 1.65 15.00 -7.84
C VAL A 24 2.58 16.06 -7.27
N ILE A 25 3.89 15.97 -7.53
CA ILE A 25 4.86 16.98 -7.08
C ILE A 25 4.72 18.32 -7.80
N MET A 26 4.02 18.39 -8.93
CA MET A 26 3.70 19.66 -9.59
C MET A 26 2.60 20.45 -8.87
N ILE A 27 1.92 19.84 -7.88
CA ILE A 27 0.83 20.47 -7.14
C ILE A 27 1.40 21.20 -5.92
N GLU A 28 1.83 22.44 -6.10
CA GLU A 28 2.51 23.25 -5.07
C GLU A 28 1.71 23.44 -3.78
N ARG A 29 0.37 23.45 -3.89
CA ARG A 29 -0.54 23.66 -2.75
C ARG A 29 -1.01 22.37 -2.07
N LEU A 30 -0.49 21.20 -2.46
CA LEU A 30 -0.93 19.93 -1.90
C LEU A 30 -0.66 19.88 -0.38
N ARG A 31 -1.70 19.53 0.36
CA ARG A 31 -1.73 19.36 1.82
C ARG A 31 -2.13 17.94 2.24
N SER A 32 -2.84 17.22 1.39
CA SER A 32 -3.23 15.83 1.65
C SER A 32 -3.12 14.97 0.40
N LEU A 33 -2.35 13.90 0.50
CA LEU A 33 -2.24 12.85 -0.50
C LEU A 33 -2.87 11.57 0.06
N ASN A 34 -3.97 11.13 -0.54
CA ASN A 34 -4.68 9.92 -0.15
C ASN A 34 -4.61 8.93 -1.30
N VAL A 35 -3.83 7.85 -1.16
CA VAL A 35 -3.68 6.82 -2.20
C VAL A 35 -3.93 5.47 -1.56
N ARG A 36 -5.09 4.86 -1.78
CA ARG A 36 -5.47 3.62 -1.07
C ARG A 36 -5.74 2.51 -2.05
N ASP A 37 -5.37 1.28 -1.69
CA ASP A 37 -5.76 0.10 -2.46
C ASP A 37 -5.30 0.15 -3.94
N SER A 38 -4.21 0.84 -4.25
CA SER A 38 -3.88 1.27 -5.63
C SER A 38 -2.56 0.73 -6.18
N GLY A 39 -1.97 -0.29 -5.55
CA GLY A 39 -0.72 -0.91 -6.04
C GLY A 39 0.50 0.03 -6.13
N LEU A 40 0.46 1.21 -5.51
CA LEU A 40 1.57 2.17 -5.49
C LEU A 40 2.79 1.52 -4.83
N ASN A 41 3.97 1.59 -5.47
CA ASN A 41 5.16 0.88 -5.00
C ASN A 41 6.38 1.77 -4.73
N SER A 42 6.36 3.03 -5.18
CA SER A 42 7.44 3.99 -4.91
C SER A 42 6.89 5.34 -4.45
N LEU A 43 7.65 5.97 -3.56
CA LEU A 43 7.43 7.34 -3.08
C LEU A 43 8.54 8.30 -3.53
N ASP A 44 9.44 7.86 -4.41
CA ASP A 44 10.70 8.57 -4.71
C ASP A 44 10.47 9.98 -5.23
N ALA A 45 9.46 10.17 -6.08
CA ALA A 45 9.10 11.49 -6.59
C ALA A 45 8.83 12.50 -5.46
N LEU A 46 8.29 12.06 -4.30
CA LEU A 46 8.07 12.96 -3.16
C LEU A 46 9.37 13.54 -2.59
N ALA A 47 10.53 12.93 -2.84
CA ALA A 47 11.82 13.49 -2.45
C ALA A 47 12.36 14.55 -3.44
N GLU A 48 11.80 14.67 -4.64
CA GLU A 48 12.35 15.47 -5.74
C GLU A 48 12.04 16.97 -5.64
N ARG A 49 11.12 17.36 -4.75
CA ARG A 49 10.77 18.78 -4.55
C ARG A 49 11.00 19.27 -3.12
N PRO A 50 11.35 20.57 -2.95
CA PRO A 50 11.36 21.20 -1.64
C PRO A 50 9.92 21.47 -1.17
N TRP A 51 9.46 20.72 -0.17
CA TRP A 51 8.13 20.92 0.41
C TRP A 51 8.10 22.17 1.31
N THR A 52 7.27 23.14 0.94
CA THR A 52 7.04 24.37 1.71
C THR A 52 5.73 24.33 2.51
N THR A 53 4.79 23.48 2.08
CA THR A 53 3.51 23.22 2.74
C THR A 53 3.59 22.08 3.73
N THR A 54 2.66 22.08 4.68
CA THR A 54 2.37 20.90 5.51
C THR A 54 1.69 19.84 4.66
N LEU A 55 2.13 18.59 4.78
CA LEU A 55 1.55 17.45 4.07
C LEU A 55 1.06 16.38 5.05
N SER A 56 -0.03 15.71 4.70
CA SER A 56 -0.45 14.45 5.29
C SER A 56 -0.60 13.40 4.20
N CYS A 57 0.02 12.24 4.39
CA CYS A 57 -0.02 11.11 3.47
C CYS A 57 -0.87 9.98 4.07
N TYR A 58 -1.93 9.57 3.39
CA TYR A 58 -2.72 8.40 3.77
C TYR A 58 -2.61 7.39 2.63
N ILE A 59 -1.65 6.47 2.77
CA ILE A 59 -1.25 5.53 1.72
C ILE A 59 -1.40 4.04 2.12
N PRO A 60 -2.47 3.64 2.85
CA PRO A 60 -2.64 2.25 3.26
C PRO A 60 -2.93 1.32 2.07
N ARG A 61 -2.55 0.05 2.24
CA ARG A 61 -2.83 -1.07 1.34
C ARG A 61 -2.35 -0.79 -0.08
N ASN A 62 -1.07 -0.50 -0.19
CA ASN A 62 -0.35 -0.44 -1.46
C ASN A 62 0.83 -1.44 -1.42
N CYS A 63 1.80 -1.27 -2.31
CA CYS A 63 2.95 -2.14 -2.48
C CYS A 63 4.27 -1.42 -2.13
N ILE A 64 4.23 -0.46 -1.19
CA ILE A 64 5.39 0.36 -0.84
C ILE A 64 6.37 -0.42 0.02
N THR A 65 7.64 -0.44 -0.39
CA THR A 65 8.73 -1.08 0.36
C THR A 65 9.66 -0.05 1.01
N ASP A 66 9.92 1.08 0.34
CA ASP A 66 10.75 2.18 0.82
C ASP A 66 9.93 3.45 1.15
N VAL A 67 10.10 3.95 2.37
CA VAL A 67 9.48 5.20 2.85
C VAL A 67 10.49 6.27 3.21
N THR A 68 11.77 6.05 2.90
CA THR A 68 12.85 7.04 3.03
C THR A 68 12.50 8.38 2.39
N PRO A 69 11.82 8.46 1.21
CA PRO A 69 11.43 9.73 0.63
C PRO A 69 10.60 10.65 1.55
N LEU A 70 9.80 10.08 2.46
CA LEU A 70 8.99 10.87 3.40
C LEU A 70 9.84 11.71 4.37
N THR A 71 11.08 11.31 4.64
CA THR A 71 12.01 12.06 5.51
C THR A 71 12.44 13.40 4.90
N ARG A 72 12.22 13.59 3.59
CA ARG A 72 12.51 14.84 2.87
C ARG A 72 11.40 15.87 2.96
N ILE A 73 10.31 15.56 3.66
CA ILE A 73 9.14 16.42 3.82
C ILE A 73 9.17 17.04 5.22
N PRO A 74 9.70 18.28 5.40
CA PRO A 74 9.99 18.80 6.74
C PRO A 74 8.76 19.04 7.61
N ARG A 75 7.58 19.15 6.99
CA ARG A 75 6.29 19.40 7.65
C ARG A 75 5.29 18.28 7.38
N LEU A 76 5.75 17.03 7.37
CA LEU A 76 4.88 15.85 7.32
C LEU A 76 4.20 15.66 8.68
N GLN A 77 2.88 15.79 8.71
CA GLN A 77 2.12 15.67 9.97
C GLN A 77 1.64 14.25 10.22
N ASN A 78 1.13 13.60 9.18
CA ASN A 78 0.52 12.28 9.27
C ASN A 78 1.02 11.41 8.13
N ALA A 79 1.29 10.15 8.43
CA ALA A 79 1.57 9.10 7.45
C ALA A 79 0.83 7.82 7.85
N ASP A 80 -0.12 7.36 7.06
CA ASP A 80 -0.69 6.00 7.19
C ASP A 80 -0.11 5.10 6.11
N LEU A 81 0.61 4.08 6.54
CA LEU A 81 1.35 3.13 5.71
C LEU A 81 0.90 1.68 5.99
N THR A 82 -0.22 1.48 6.68
CA THR A 82 -0.75 0.14 7.02
C THR A 82 -0.96 -0.72 5.78
N GLY A 83 -0.73 -2.03 5.88
CA GLY A 83 -0.93 -2.98 4.77
C GLY A 83 0.05 -2.80 3.59
N ASN A 84 1.22 -2.20 3.80
CA ASN A 84 2.31 -2.14 2.84
C ASN A 84 3.45 -3.12 3.21
N PRO A 85 4.14 -3.72 2.22
CA PRO A 85 5.29 -4.60 2.43
C PRO A 85 6.57 -3.82 2.75
N LEU A 86 6.53 -2.95 3.77
CA LEU A 86 7.68 -2.12 4.14
C LEU A 86 8.92 -2.99 4.36
N SER A 87 10.06 -2.57 3.82
CA SER A 87 11.33 -3.24 4.07
C SER A 87 11.67 -3.21 5.57
N GLU A 88 12.55 -4.11 6.02
CA GLU A 88 13.09 -4.09 7.39
C GLU A 88 13.70 -2.71 7.74
N HIS A 89 14.39 -2.09 6.78
CA HIS A 89 14.97 -0.76 6.95
C HIS A 89 13.88 0.30 7.15
N SER A 90 12.89 0.34 6.26
CA SER A 90 11.74 1.26 6.36
C SER A 90 11.03 1.12 7.69
N TYR A 91 10.66 -0.11 8.05
CA TYR A 91 9.87 -0.41 9.23
C TYR A 91 10.63 -0.13 10.53
N ARG A 92 11.88 -0.58 10.64
CA ARG A 92 12.63 -0.53 11.91
C ARG A 92 13.53 0.69 12.08
N LYS A 93 13.82 1.45 11.01
CA LYS A 93 14.73 2.60 11.07
C LYS A 93 14.05 3.88 10.62
N VAL A 94 13.49 3.89 9.42
CA VAL A 94 12.92 5.11 8.82
C VAL A 94 11.65 5.55 9.56
N VAL A 95 10.72 4.62 9.84
CA VAL A 95 9.48 4.95 10.56
C VAL A 95 9.74 5.52 11.97
N PRO A 96 10.62 4.94 12.80
CA PRO A 96 11.03 5.57 14.05
C PRO A 96 11.62 6.98 13.86
N ALA A 97 12.50 7.18 12.88
CA ALA A 97 13.07 8.50 12.61
C ALA A 97 12.00 9.54 12.20
N LEU A 98 11.02 9.15 11.39
CA LEU A 98 9.88 10.01 11.04
C LEU A 98 9.05 10.39 12.27
N ARG A 99 8.84 9.45 13.19
CA ARG A 99 8.14 9.70 14.46
C ARG A 99 8.93 10.65 15.37
N GLU A 100 10.25 10.50 15.45
CA GLU A 100 11.16 11.40 16.18
C GLU A 100 11.14 12.83 15.61
N GLN A 101 10.95 12.96 14.29
CA GLN A 101 10.74 14.25 13.62
C GLN A 101 9.35 14.86 13.87
N GLY A 102 8.49 14.21 14.66
CA GLY A 102 7.15 14.68 15.01
C GLY A 102 6.04 14.25 14.05
N THR A 103 6.33 13.37 13.08
CA THR A 103 5.30 12.80 12.20
C THR A 103 4.49 11.74 12.93
N ARG A 104 3.16 11.82 12.89
CA ARG A 104 2.30 10.72 13.34
C ARG A 104 2.26 9.63 12.26
N VAL A 105 3.02 8.55 12.47
CA VAL A 105 3.10 7.43 11.53
C VAL A 105 2.31 6.22 12.03
N LEU A 106 1.32 5.77 11.26
CA LEU A 106 0.60 4.51 11.42
C LEU A 106 1.18 3.47 10.46
N ILE A 107 1.50 2.30 10.99
CA ILE A 107 1.99 1.12 10.25
C ILE A 107 1.26 -0.11 10.77
N SER A 108 1.27 -1.19 9.99
CA SER A 108 0.83 -2.51 10.44
C SER A 108 1.61 -2.97 11.68
N ASP A 109 0.97 -3.74 12.56
CA ASP A 109 1.66 -4.44 13.64
C ASP A 109 2.56 -5.56 13.07
N GLU A 110 3.46 -6.10 13.90
CA GLU A 110 4.57 -6.93 13.42
C GLU A 110 4.12 -8.22 12.74
N LEU A 111 3.00 -8.82 13.15
CA LEU A 111 2.51 -10.07 12.59
C LEU A 111 2.01 -9.89 11.15
N GLU A 112 1.06 -8.99 10.92
CA GLU A 112 0.49 -8.77 9.59
C GLU A 112 1.46 -8.03 8.65
N TRP A 113 2.38 -7.23 9.18
CA TRP A 113 3.49 -6.69 8.40
C TRP A 113 4.42 -7.80 7.91
N LYS A 114 4.84 -8.73 8.78
CA LYS A 114 5.66 -9.88 8.39
C LYS A 114 4.96 -10.72 7.33
N LEU A 115 3.66 -11.00 7.50
CA LEU A 115 2.90 -11.72 6.47
C LEU A 115 2.88 -10.96 5.15
N THR A 116 2.50 -9.69 5.17
CA THR A 116 2.45 -8.86 3.95
C THR A 116 3.79 -8.85 3.23
N ARG A 117 4.88 -8.62 3.96
CA ARG A 117 6.22 -8.62 3.38
C ARG A 117 6.60 -9.99 2.82
N HIS A 118 6.37 -11.06 3.58
CA HIS A 118 6.65 -12.44 3.17
C HIS A 118 5.93 -12.80 1.86
N LEU A 119 4.63 -12.50 1.75
CA LEU A 119 3.86 -12.79 0.53
C LEU A 119 4.41 -12.01 -0.68
N HIS A 120 4.67 -10.70 -0.52
CA HIS A 120 5.19 -9.86 -1.60
C HIS A 120 6.61 -10.25 -2.03
N GLU A 121 7.49 -10.60 -1.08
CA GLU A 121 8.85 -11.10 -1.37
C GLU A 121 8.83 -12.40 -2.19
N GLN A 122 7.77 -13.19 -2.07
CA GLN A 122 7.55 -14.43 -2.83
C GLN A 122 6.74 -14.21 -4.12
N GLY A 123 6.51 -12.96 -4.52
CA GLY A 123 5.77 -12.63 -5.73
C GLY A 123 4.25 -12.84 -5.62
N VAL A 124 3.72 -12.96 -4.39
CA VAL A 124 2.29 -13.05 -4.11
C VAL A 124 1.82 -11.68 -3.60
N PRO A 125 1.31 -10.79 -4.47
CA PRO A 125 0.97 -9.41 -4.10
C PRO A 125 -0.36 -9.35 -3.34
N VAL A 126 -0.35 -9.89 -2.13
CA VAL A 126 -1.46 -9.91 -1.18
C VAL A 126 -1.01 -9.17 0.07
N SER A 127 -1.77 -8.15 0.45
CA SER A 127 -1.52 -7.37 1.66
C SER A 127 -2.43 -7.80 2.79
N CYS A 128 -1.89 -7.85 4.01
CA CYS A 128 -2.60 -8.14 5.24
C CYS A 128 -2.62 -6.90 6.14
N TYR A 129 -3.77 -6.58 6.70
CA TYR A 129 -3.92 -5.49 7.66
C TYR A 129 -4.96 -5.83 8.72
N LYS A 130 -4.83 -5.22 9.89
CA LYS A 130 -5.75 -5.41 11.00
C LYS A 130 -7.08 -4.71 10.76
N LYS A 131 -8.18 -5.41 11.02
CA LYS A 131 -9.55 -4.91 10.91
C LYS A 131 -10.33 -5.30 12.17
N LYS A 132 -10.43 -4.37 13.12
CA LYS A 132 -11.02 -4.62 14.46
C LYS A 132 -10.31 -5.78 15.16
N ASP A 133 -11.03 -6.88 15.40
CA ASP A 133 -10.57 -8.08 16.10
C ASP A 133 -10.09 -9.20 15.15
N ALA A 134 -10.04 -8.93 13.85
CA ALA A 134 -9.60 -9.87 12.83
C ALA A 134 -8.54 -9.23 11.91
N PHE A 135 -8.05 -10.04 10.97
CA PHE A 135 -7.17 -9.59 9.89
C PHE A 135 -7.93 -9.60 8.58
N ALA A 136 -7.50 -8.79 7.63
CA ALA A 136 -8.08 -8.75 6.31
C ALA A 136 -6.98 -8.85 5.26
N LEU A 137 -7.22 -9.69 4.26
CA LEU A 137 -6.40 -9.80 3.06
C LEU A 137 -7.02 -8.98 1.92
N CYS A 138 -6.18 -8.29 1.18
CA CYS A 138 -6.56 -7.57 -0.04
C CYS A 138 -5.48 -7.69 -1.11
N ARG A 139 -5.83 -7.36 -2.36
CA ARG A 139 -4.89 -7.27 -3.47
C ARG A 139 -4.85 -5.82 -3.96
N PRO A 140 -3.76 -5.08 -3.69
CA PRO A 140 -3.69 -3.66 -4.03
C PRO A 140 -3.64 -3.41 -5.55
N GLY A 141 -4.62 -2.66 -6.07
CA GLY A 141 -4.67 -2.22 -7.46
C GLY A 141 -5.49 -3.13 -8.39
N MET A 142 -6.04 -2.52 -9.45
CA MET A 142 -6.91 -3.17 -10.45
C MET A 142 -6.22 -4.30 -11.25
N LYS A 143 -4.89 -4.36 -11.28
CA LYS A 143 -4.09 -5.36 -12.00
C LYS A 143 -4.27 -6.72 -11.38
N LEU A 144 -4.69 -6.74 -10.12
CA LEU A 144 -4.79 -7.93 -9.29
C LEU A 144 -6.23 -8.32 -8.96
N THR A 145 -7.18 -7.40 -9.09
CA THR A 145 -8.60 -7.61 -8.76
C THR A 145 -9.47 -6.49 -9.34
N GLU A 146 -10.71 -6.77 -9.70
CA GLU A 146 -11.67 -5.74 -10.14
C GLU A 146 -12.14 -4.82 -9.00
N PHE A 147 -11.97 -5.24 -7.75
CA PHE A 147 -12.51 -4.54 -6.56
C PHE A 147 -11.44 -4.37 -5.47
N PRO A 148 -10.36 -3.60 -5.73
CA PRO A 148 -9.23 -3.53 -4.83
C PRO A 148 -9.53 -2.86 -3.48
N ASP A 149 -10.58 -2.03 -3.37
CA ASP A 149 -10.98 -1.32 -2.16
C ASP A 149 -12.22 -1.91 -1.46
N PHE A 150 -12.75 -3.02 -1.96
CA PHE A 150 -13.96 -3.66 -1.47
C PHE A 150 -13.78 -5.17 -1.24
N GLY A 151 -14.64 -5.78 -0.41
CA GLY A 151 -14.69 -7.23 -0.28
C GLY A 151 -13.45 -7.89 0.35
N HIS A 152 -12.64 -7.15 1.12
CA HIS A 152 -11.42 -7.68 1.73
C HIS A 152 -11.71 -8.91 2.60
N VAL A 153 -10.96 -9.98 2.35
CA VAL A 153 -11.21 -11.30 2.94
C VAL A 153 -10.78 -11.32 4.38
N GLU A 154 -11.71 -11.61 5.28
CA GLU A 154 -11.42 -11.69 6.70
C GLU A 154 -10.80 -13.04 7.06
N ILE A 155 -9.68 -13.01 7.77
CA ILE A 155 -8.97 -14.19 8.25
C ILE A 155 -8.63 -14.02 9.74
N GLN A 156 -8.43 -15.14 10.42
CA GLN A 156 -8.07 -15.18 11.83
C GLN A 156 -6.56 -15.23 12.03
N GLU A 157 -6.08 -14.91 13.23
CA GLU A 157 -4.65 -14.91 13.58
C GLU A 157 -3.95 -16.23 13.22
N LYS A 158 -4.61 -17.36 13.51
CA LYS A 158 -4.09 -18.70 13.17
C LYS A 158 -3.84 -18.89 11.67
N GLU A 159 -4.66 -18.26 10.83
CA GLU A 159 -4.49 -18.32 9.37
C GLU A 159 -3.33 -17.42 8.93
N VAL A 160 -3.18 -16.25 9.56
CA VAL A 160 -2.02 -15.37 9.33
C VAL A 160 -0.72 -16.09 9.65
N GLU A 161 -0.65 -16.76 10.82
CA GLU A 161 0.51 -17.57 11.21
C GLU A 161 0.75 -18.73 10.25
N SER A 162 -0.32 -19.41 9.81
CA SER A 162 -0.21 -20.52 8.85
C SER A 162 0.33 -20.05 7.50
N LEU A 163 -0.08 -18.87 7.03
CA LEU A 163 0.41 -18.29 5.76
C LEU A 163 1.86 -17.82 5.88
N LEU A 164 2.26 -17.33 7.06
CA LEU A 164 3.62 -16.85 7.30
C LEU A 164 4.67 -17.97 7.31
N HIS A 165 4.30 -19.17 7.73
CA HIS A 165 5.21 -20.33 7.82
C HIS A 165 4.95 -21.40 6.76
N GLY A 166 3.89 -21.26 5.97
CA GLY A 166 3.43 -22.24 4.99
C GLY A 166 3.80 -21.88 3.55
N ASN A 167 3.04 -22.40 2.58
CA ASN A 167 3.17 -22.02 1.19
C ASN A 167 2.50 -20.64 0.96
N PRO A 168 3.24 -19.59 0.51
CA PRO A 168 2.71 -18.26 0.21
C PRO A 168 1.54 -18.29 -0.78
N GLU A 169 1.59 -19.16 -1.79
CA GLU A 169 0.56 -19.24 -2.83
C GLU A 169 -0.80 -19.69 -2.28
N SER A 170 -0.82 -20.33 -1.10
CA SER A 170 -2.08 -20.69 -0.44
C SER A 170 -2.91 -19.46 -0.06
N ALA A 171 -2.32 -18.25 0.01
CA ALA A 171 -3.05 -17.00 0.15
C ALA A 171 -3.96 -16.71 -1.06
N LEU A 172 -3.64 -17.21 -2.25
CA LEU A 172 -4.43 -16.98 -3.47
C LEU A 172 -5.76 -17.72 -3.45
N ARG A 173 -5.90 -18.78 -2.64
CA ARG A 173 -7.18 -19.52 -2.50
C ARG A 173 -8.32 -18.64 -1.97
N PHE A 174 -7.99 -17.53 -1.31
CA PHE A 174 -8.94 -16.56 -0.81
C PHE A 174 -9.48 -15.62 -1.92
N PHE A 175 -8.89 -15.66 -3.11
CA PHE A 175 -9.22 -14.79 -4.25
C PHE A 175 -9.56 -15.66 -5.49
N PRO A 176 -10.75 -16.28 -5.54
CA PRO A 176 -11.11 -17.24 -6.58
C PRO A 176 -11.10 -16.64 -8.00
N ASP A 177 -11.43 -15.36 -8.15
CA ASP A 177 -11.44 -14.64 -9.43
C ASP A 177 -10.08 -14.67 -10.16
N VAL A 178 -8.98 -14.93 -9.44
CA VAL A 178 -7.64 -15.00 -10.02
C VAL A 178 -7.35 -16.38 -10.63
N LEU A 179 -7.94 -17.45 -10.11
CA LEU A 179 -7.70 -18.81 -10.63
C LEU A 179 -8.35 -19.04 -11.99
N GLU A 180 -9.44 -18.32 -12.31
CA GLU A 180 -10.13 -18.44 -13.60
C GLU A 180 -9.45 -17.64 -14.74
N SER A 181 -8.58 -16.68 -14.40
CA SER A 181 -7.90 -15.77 -15.35
C SER A 181 -6.53 -16.25 -15.84
N ALA A 182 -6.06 -17.43 -15.39
CA ALA A 182 -4.84 -18.03 -15.92
C ALA A 182 -5.02 -18.42 -17.41
N PRO A 183 -4.08 -18.10 -18.32
CA PRO A 183 -4.20 -18.45 -19.73
C PRO A 183 -4.06 -19.97 -19.89
N GLY A 184 -5.21 -20.66 -19.88
CA GLY A 184 -5.31 -22.11 -19.95
C GLY A 184 -6.73 -22.65 -19.87
N SER A 185 -7.68 -21.90 -19.32
CA SER A 185 -9.11 -22.23 -19.35
C SER A 185 -9.75 -21.76 -20.66
N ALA A 186 -9.26 -22.28 -21.78
CA ALA A 186 -10.05 -22.24 -23.01
C ALA A 186 -11.37 -22.97 -22.75
N HIS A 187 -12.45 -22.21 -22.64
CA HIS A 187 -13.82 -22.68 -22.76
C HIS A 187 -13.90 -23.66 -23.94
N ARG A 188 -13.93 -24.96 -23.64
CA ARG A 188 -14.56 -25.95 -24.50
C ARG A 188 -15.98 -26.10 -24.00
N SER A 189 -16.91 -25.65 -24.80
CA SER A 189 -18.35 -25.90 -24.68
C SER A 189 -18.93 -25.75 -26.10
N PRO A 190 -20.00 -26.50 -26.42
CA PRO A 190 -19.99 -27.57 -27.42
C PRO A 190 -20.13 -27.12 -28.87
#